data_AF-A0A379WXZ0-F1
#
_entry.id   AF-A0A379WXZ0-F1
#
_cell.length_a   1.000
_cell.length_b   1.000
_cell.length_c   1.000
_cell.angle_alpha   90.00
_cell.angle_beta   90.00
_cell.angle_gamma   90.00
#
_symmetry.space_group_name_H-M   'P 1'
#
loop_
_entity.id
_entity.type
_entity.pdbx_description
1 polymer ?
#
loop_
_entity_poly.entity_id
_entity_poly.type
_entity_poly.pdbx_seq_one_letter_code
_entity_poly.pdbx_strand_id
1 'polypeptide(L)'
;MKTLVVALGGNALLQRGEALTAENQYRNIADAVPALARLARSYRLAIVHGNGPQVGLLALQNLAWKAVEPYPLDVLVAESQGMIGYMLAQRLALEPDMPPVDCGINADKGIGGRSCFS
;
A
#
# COMPACT_ATOMS: atom_id res chain seq x y z
N MET A 1 -22.05 -3.43 13.21
CA MET A 1 -21.00 -3.88 12.26
C MET A 1 -19.77 -4.28 13.06
N LYS A 2 -19.19 -5.47 12.85
CA LYS A 2 -17.97 -5.92 13.55
C LYS A 2 -16.71 -5.44 12.81
N THR A 3 -15.61 -5.23 13.52
CA THR A 3 -14.31 -4.89 12.92
C THR A 3 -13.51 -6.16 12.66
N LEU A 4 -12.92 -6.28 11.46
CA LEU A 4 -12.04 -7.37 11.07
C LEU A 4 -10.67 -6.80 10.69
N VAL A 5 -9.61 -7.28 11.35
CA VAL A 5 -8.23 -6.93 11.00
C VAL A 5 -7.71 -7.94 9.99
N VAL A 6 -7.23 -7.46 8.85
CA VAL A 6 -6.66 -8.29 7.78
C VAL A 6 -5.20 -7.92 7.58
N ALA A 7 -4.30 -8.87 7.80
CA ALA A 7 -2.87 -8.68 7.58
C ALA A 7 -2.45 -9.18 6.20
N LEU A 8 -2.03 -8.26 5.34
CA LEU A 8 -1.39 -8.56 4.05
C LEU A 8 0.11 -8.75 4.27
N GLY A 9 0.57 -10.00 4.24
CA GLY A 9 2.00 -10.31 4.35
C GLY A 9 2.81 -9.72 3.20
N GLY A 10 4.14 -9.60 3.36
CA GLY A 10 5.02 -9.10 2.29
C GLY A 10 4.92 -9.90 0.98
N ASN A 11 4.60 -11.20 1.08
CA ASN A 11 4.38 -12.08 -0.08
C ASN A 11 3.05 -11.82 -0.82
N ALA A 12 2.11 -11.09 -0.20
CA ALA A 12 0.87 -10.68 -0.84
C ALA A 12 1.06 -9.42 -1.70
N LEU A 13 2.17 -8.69 -1.50
CA LEU A 13 2.53 -7.50 -2.27
C LEU A 13 3.63 -7.79 -3.30
N LEU A 14 4.45 -8.82 -3.06
CA LEU A 14 5.51 -9.25 -3.97
C LEU A 14 5.72 -10.76 -3.88
N GLN A 15 5.58 -11.48 -4.99
CA GLN A 15 5.85 -12.91 -5.00
C GLN A 15 7.36 -13.19 -4.97
N ARG A 16 7.75 -14.35 -4.43
CA ARG A 16 9.17 -14.72 -4.33
C ARG A 16 9.79 -14.78 -5.73
N GLY A 17 10.85 -14.02 -5.94
CA GLY A 17 11.60 -13.98 -7.19
C GLY A 17 11.09 -12.96 -8.21
N GLU A 18 10.00 -12.24 -7.92
CA GLU A 18 9.57 -11.13 -8.75
C GLU A 18 10.44 -9.88 -8.53
N ALA A 19 10.67 -9.13 -9.61
CA ALA A 19 11.26 -7.81 -9.50
C ALA A 19 10.30 -6.85 -8.78
N LEU A 20 10.82 -5.97 -7.92
CA LEU A 20 10.05 -4.89 -7.28
C LEU A 20 9.72 -3.75 -8.26
N THR A 21 8.95 -4.05 -9.30
CA THR A 21 8.38 -3.03 -10.18
C THR A 21 7.04 -2.55 -9.65
N ALA A 22 6.66 -1.31 -9.97
CA ALA A 22 5.34 -0.80 -9.62
C ALA A 22 4.21 -1.66 -10.22
N GLU A 23 4.41 -2.15 -11.45
CA GLU A 23 3.46 -3.03 -12.14
C GLU A 23 3.24 -4.35 -11.38
N ASN A 24 4.31 -5.01 -10.94
CA ASN A 24 4.19 -6.25 -10.16
C ASN A 24 3.46 -6.01 -8.83
N GLN A 25 3.75 -4.92 -8.14
CA GLN A 25 3.06 -4.58 -6.90
C GLN A 25 1.58 -4.32 -7.11
N TYR A 26 1.22 -3.57 -8.17
CA TYR A 26 -0.17 -3.33 -8.52
C TYR A 26 -0.93 -4.61 -8.90
N ARG A 27 -0.29 -5.53 -9.64
CA ARG A 27 -0.87 -6.84 -9.97
C ARG A 27 -1.15 -7.64 -8.71
N ASN A 28 -0.15 -7.80 -7.85
CA ASN A 28 -0.29 -8.58 -6.62
C ASN A 28 -1.34 -7.99 -5.67
N ILE A 29 -1.43 -6.65 -5.58
CA ILE A 29 -2.49 -5.98 -4.84
C ILE A 29 -3.87 -6.29 -5.46
N ALA A 30 -3.99 -6.21 -6.79
CA ALA A 30 -5.25 -6.49 -7.47
C ALA A 30 -5.75 -7.92 -7.22
N ASP A 31 -4.86 -8.90 -7.04
CA ASP A 31 -5.25 -10.28 -6.72
C ASP A 31 -5.92 -10.41 -5.33
N ALA A 32 -5.55 -9.55 -4.37
CA ALA A 32 -6.13 -9.53 -3.03
C ALA A 32 -7.47 -8.77 -2.95
N VAL A 33 -7.70 -7.83 -3.87
CA VAL A 33 -8.81 -6.88 -3.85
C VAL A 33 -10.20 -7.54 -3.84
N PRO A 34 -10.52 -8.54 -4.69
CA PRO A 34 -11.84 -9.16 -4.68
C PRO A 34 -12.20 -9.84 -3.34
N ALA A 35 -11.21 -10.44 -2.68
CA ALA A 35 -11.40 -11.05 -1.37
C ALA A 35 -11.67 -9.99 -0.29
N LEU A 36 -10.92 -8.88 -0.32
CA LEU A 36 -11.11 -7.74 0.58
C LEU A 36 -12.47 -7.09 0.37
N ALA A 37 -12.87 -6.82 -0.88
CA ALA A 37 -14.16 -6.23 -1.21
C ALA A 37 -15.33 -7.08 -0.71
N ARG A 38 -15.25 -8.40 -0.86
CA ARG A 38 -16.28 -9.31 -0.32
C ARG A 38 -16.38 -9.23 1.21
N LEU A 39 -15.26 -9.12 1.91
CA LEU A 39 -15.26 -8.98 3.38
C LEU A 39 -15.80 -7.61 3.81
N ALA A 40 -15.49 -6.55 3.06
CA ALA A 40 -15.92 -5.19 3.35
C ALA A 40 -17.46 -5.01 3.33
N ARG A 41 -18.18 -5.89 2.63
CA ARG A 41 -19.66 -5.91 2.64
C ARG A 41 -20.28 -6.26 3.99
N SER A 42 -19.54 -6.99 4.83
CA SER A 42 -20.05 -7.53 6.11
C SER A 42 -19.30 -6.99 7.33
N TYR A 43 -18.09 -6.48 7.13
CA TYR A 43 -17.19 -6.06 8.19
C TYR A 43 -16.60 -4.69 7.91
N ARG A 44 -16.34 -3.94 8.99
CA ARG A 44 -15.42 -2.80 8.90
C ARG A 44 -14.00 -3.35 8.87
N LEU A 45 -13.28 -3.17 7.78
CA LEU A 45 -11.93 -3.71 7.62
C LEU A 45 -10.88 -2.74 8.16
N ALA A 46 -9.92 -3.28 8.89
CA ALA A 46 -8.64 -2.64 9.17
C ALA A 46 -7.55 -3.47 8.48
N ILE A 47 -6.97 -2.93 7.41
CA ILE A 47 -5.95 -3.63 6.62
C ILE A 47 -4.59 -3.17 7.13
N VAL A 48 -3.74 -4.14 7.51
CA VAL A 48 -2.35 -3.91 7.88
C VAL A 48 -1.46 -4.64 6.90
N HIS A 49 -0.24 -4.14 6.67
CA HIS A 49 0.67 -4.77 5.73
C HIS A 49 2.12 -4.74 6.21
N GLY A 50 2.93 -5.67 5.70
CA GLY A 50 4.39 -5.57 5.77
C GLY A 50 4.94 -4.67 4.67
N ASN A 51 6.17 -4.19 4.83
CA ASN A 51 6.85 -3.32 3.87
C ASN A 51 8.32 -3.71 3.61
N GLY A 52 8.77 -4.88 4.11
CA GLY A 52 10.17 -5.29 4.10
C GLY A 52 10.86 -5.21 2.72
N PRO A 53 10.29 -5.83 1.66
CA PRO A 53 10.86 -5.72 0.32
C PRO A 53 10.94 -4.26 -0.18
N GLN A 54 9.88 -3.47 0.06
CA GLN A 54 9.77 -2.09 -0.41
C GLN A 54 10.77 -1.18 0.29
N VAL A 55 10.86 -1.23 1.62
CA VAL A 55 11.85 -0.44 2.37
C VAL A 55 13.28 -0.87 2.03
N GLY A 56 13.51 -2.16 1.74
CA GLY A 56 14.79 -2.65 1.26
C GLY A 56 15.19 -2.04 -0.09
N LEU A 57 14.26 -1.97 -1.05
CA LEU A 57 14.50 -1.31 -2.34
C LEU A 57 14.76 0.19 -2.16
N LEU A 58 13.93 0.88 -1.36
CA LEU A 58 14.13 2.31 -1.08
C LEU A 58 15.49 2.57 -0.44
N ALA A 59 15.93 1.72 0.49
CA ALA A 59 17.26 1.84 1.10
C ALA A 59 18.39 1.69 0.07
N LEU A 60 18.29 0.72 -0.85
CA LEU A 60 19.27 0.56 -1.92
C LEU A 60 19.31 1.76 -2.86
N GLN A 61 18.15 2.31 -3.23
CA GLN A 61 18.03 3.50 -4.06
C GLN A 61 18.61 4.74 -3.36
N ASN A 62 18.26 4.93 -2.09
CA ASN A 62 18.74 6.00 -1.21
C ASN A 62 20.27 5.95 -1.06
N LEU A 63 20.86 4.75 -0.95
CA LEU A 63 22.32 4.56 -0.91
C LEU A 63 22.99 4.75 -2.28
N ALA A 64 22.30 4.48 -3.38
CA ALA A 64 22.83 4.65 -4.73
C ALA A 64 22.90 6.13 -5.14
N TRP A 65 22.01 6.97 -4.61
CA TRP A 65 22.04 8.41 -4.84
C TRP A 65 23.14 9.09 -4.02
N LYS A 66 24.05 9.82 -4.68
CA LYS A 66 25.26 10.38 -4.05
C LYS A 66 25.26 11.90 -3.86
N ALA A 67 24.25 12.60 -4.35
CA ALA A 67 24.22 14.06 -4.30
C ALA A 67 23.88 14.61 -2.91
N VAL A 68 23.25 13.81 -2.05
CA VAL A 68 22.87 14.17 -0.67
C VAL A 68 23.04 12.96 0.25
N GLU A 69 23.09 13.22 1.56
CA GLU A 69 23.14 12.17 2.58
C GLU A 69 21.86 11.30 2.51
N PRO A 70 21.97 9.97 2.66
CA PRO A 70 20.82 9.08 2.72
C PRO A 70 19.89 9.43 3.88
N TYR A 71 18.58 9.39 3.62
CA TYR A 71 17.59 9.42 4.70
C TYR A 71 17.73 8.23 5.66
N PRO A 72 17.42 8.41 6.95
CA PRO A 72 17.43 7.32 7.92
C PRO A 72 16.31 6.30 7.63
N LEU A 73 16.50 5.07 8.10
CA LEU A 73 15.64 3.93 7.75
C LEU A 73 14.18 4.11 8.20
N ASP A 74 13.94 4.79 9.32
CA ASP A 74 12.59 5.09 9.83
C ASP A 74 11.79 6.01 8.88
N VAL A 75 12.46 6.97 8.24
CA VAL A 75 11.86 7.81 7.19
C VAL A 75 11.51 6.96 5.96
N LEU A 76 12.39 6.05 5.54
CA LEU A 76 12.10 5.14 4.42
C LEU A 76 10.96 4.15 4.77
N VAL A 77 10.85 3.74 6.03
CA VAL A 77 9.70 2.97 6.52
C VAL A 77 8.43 3.79 6.32
N ALA A 78 8.38 5.05 6.75
CA ALA A 78 7.22 5.92 6.55
C ALA A 78 6.87 6.10 5.06
N GLU A 79 7.87 6.31 4.20
CA GLU A 79 7.68 6.42 2.75
C GLU A 79 7.04 5.15 2.15
N SER A 80 7.54 3.97 2.53
CA SER A 80 6.99 2.69 2.05
C SER A 80 5.56 2.41 2.54
N GLN A 81 5.17 2.91 3.73
CA GLN A 81 3.78 2.84 4.21
C GLN A 81 2.87 3.70 3.32
N GLY A 82 3.32 4.92 3.01
CA GLY A 82 2.66 5.83 2.06
C GLY A 82 2.40 5.18 0.71
N MET A 83 3.46 4.62 0.13
CA MET A 83 3.44 3.95 -1.16
C MET A 83 2.45 2.78 -1.22
N ILE A 84 2.52 1.84 -0.27
CA ILE A 84 1.67 0.65 -0.27
C ILE A 84 0.22 1.02 0.03
N GLY A 85 -0.02 1.89 1.00
CA GLY A 85 -1.35 2.37 1.37
C GLY A 85 -2.05 3.06 0.19
N TYR A 86 -1.32 3.90 -0.55
CA TYR A 86 -1.83 4.53 -1.77
C TYR A 86 -2.20 3.52 -2.86
N MET A 87 -1.36 2.53 -3.12
CA MET A 87 -1.63 1.50 -4.12
C MET A 87 -2.85 0.64 -3.76
N LEU A 88 -2.97 0.24 -2.49
CA LEU A 88 -4.13 -0.48 -1.98
C LEU A 88 -5.41 0.34 -2.13
N ALA A 89 -5.39 1.59 -1.66
CA ALA A 89 -6.53 2.49 -1.74
C ALA A 89 -7.04 2.67 -3.17
N GLN A 90 -6.13 2.94 -4.12
CA GLN A 90 -6.51 3.07 -5.52
C GLN A 90 -7.17 1.81 -6.08
N ARG A 91 -6.65 0.61 -5.77
CA ARG A 91 -7.19 -0.63 -6.32
C ARG A 91 -8.51 -1.03 -5.69
N LEU A 92 -8.66 -0.83 -4.38
CA LEU A 92 -9.92 -1.05 -3.69
C LEU A 92 -11.01 -0.08 -4.18
N ALA A 93 -10.67 1.16 -4.49
CA ALA A 93 -11.61 2.15 -5.02
C ALA A 93 -12.13 1.84 -6.45
N LEU A 94 -11.53 0.87 -7.16
CA LEU A 94 -12.04 0.40 -8.45
C LEU A 94 -13.16 -0.63 -8.32
N GLU A 95 -13.32 -1.25 -7.14
CA GLU A 95 -14.35 -2.27 -6.93
C GLU A 95 -15.74 -1.64 -6.78
N PRO A 96 -16.72 -2.07 -7.60
CA PRO A 96 -18.10 -1.63 -7.43
C PRO A 96 -18.61 -2.14 -6.08
N ASP A 97 -19.20 -1.24 -5.29
CA ASP A 97 -19.70 -1.47 -3.93
C ASP A 97 -18.65 -1.48 -2.81
N MET A 98 -17.42 -1.06 -3.09
CA MET A 98 -16.45 -0.86 -2.01
C MET A 98 -16.85 0.35 -1.14
N PRO A 99 -17.00 0.18 0.19
CA PRO A 99 -17.19 1.33 1.08
C PRO A 99 -15.99 2.28 1.01
N PRO A 100 -16.14 3.53 1.50
CA PRO A 100 -15.04 4.49 1.55
C PRO A 100 -13.80 3.89 2.21
N VAL A 101 -12.67 4.00 1.51
CA VAL A 101 -11.36 3.54 1.99
C VAL A 101 -10.64 4.74 2.58
N ASP A 102 -10.17 4.61 3.82
CA ASP A 102 -9.23 5.55 4.44
C ASP A 102 -7.88 4.84 4.59
N CYS A 103 -6.82 5.45 4.06
CA CYS A 103 -5.47 4.90 4.08
C CYS A 103 -4.62 5.46 5.22
N GLY A 104 -5.16 6.29 6.11
CA GLY A 104 -4.42 6.85 7.25
C GLY A 104 -3.25 7.76 6.84
N ILE A 105 -3.16 8.09 5.54
CA ILE A 105 -2.18 8.98 4.94
C ILE A 105 -2.96 10.21 4.47
N ASN A 106 -2.78 11.33 5.16
CA ASN A 106 -3.31 12.62 4.69
C ASN A 106 -2.47 13.10 3.50
N ALA A 107 -2.78 12.60 2.31
CA ALA A 107 -2.27 13.18 1.08
C ALA A 107 -3.13 14.41 0.73
N ASP A 108 -2.59 15.60 0.98
CA ASP A 108 -3.21 16.87 0.58
C ASP A 108 -3.47 16.88 -0.94
N LYS A 109 -4.55 17.54 -1.37
CA LYS A 109 -5.18 17.46 -2.72
C LYS A 109 -4.34 18.11 -3.84
N GLY A 110 -3.06 17.78 -3.97
CA GLY A 110 -2.13 18.44 -4.89
C GLY A 110 -2.02 17.83 -6.29
N ILE A 111 -2.47 16.58 -6.51
CA ILE A 111 -2.20 15.88 -7.78
C ILE A 111 -3.41 15.05 -8.22
N GLY A 112 -4.45 15.72 -8.73
CA GLY A 112 -5.43 15.20 -9.74
C GLY A 112 -6.16 13.86 -9.52
N GLY A 113 -5.92 13.14 -8.43
CA GLY A 113 -6.52 11.86 -8.10
C GLY A 113 -7.56 12.05 -7.00
N ARG A 114 -8.74 11.44 -7.17
CA ARG A 114 -9.76 11.36 -6.13
C ARG A 114 -9.18 10.57 -4.96
N SER A 115 -8.63 11.27 -3.96
CA SER A 115 -8.01 10.65 -2.78
C SER A 115 -9.03 10.39 -1.68
N CYS A 116 -8.72 9.33 -0.92
CA CYS A 116 -9.32 8.94 0.35
C CYS A 116 -9.44 10.13 1.30
N PHE A 117 -10.66 10.39 1.76
CA PHE A 117 -10.90 11.29 2.89
C PHE A 117 -11.69 10.51 3.94
N SER A 118 -11.31 10.73 5.20
CA SER A 118 -12.03 10.31 6.41
C SER A 118 -13.49 10.77 6.42
#